data_AF-D0BL37-F1
#
_entry.id   AF-D0BL37-F1
#
_cell.length_a   1.000
_cell.length_b   1.000
_cell.length_c   1.000
_cell.angle_alpha   90.00
_cell.angle_beta   90.00
_cell.angle_gamma   90.00
#
_symmetry.space_group_name_H-M   'P 1'
#
loop_
_entity.id
_entity.type
_entity.pdbx_description
1 polymer ?
#
loop_
_entity_poly.entity_id
_entity_poly.type
_entity_poly.pdbx_seq_one_letter_code
_entity_poly.pdbx_strand_id
1 'polypeptide(L)'
;MKEIPTKKGDMLEIYEANGKYILKYPTFNITMPEVSKEIPKEVVDSYLAGEHNGEELINYANFGFWESKISQEDANKQFLRDNPEFLLIDTDRKRHYFSEKEFEELLKKAHKSLE
;
A
#
# COMPACT_ATOMS: atom_id res chain seq x y z
N MET A 1 -8.27 6.06 -29.32
CA MET A 1 -8.24 5.33 -28.04
C MET A 1 -7.78 3.93 -28.35
N LYS A 2 -6.72 3.46 -27.71
CA LYS A 2 -6.13 2.14 -27.94
C LYS A 2 -6.39 1.28 -26.71
N GLU A 3 -6.99 0.12 -26.91
CA GLU A 3 -7.17 -0.86 -25.83
C GLU A 3 -5.83 -1.56 -25.55
N ILE A 4 -5.50 -1.68 -24.27
CA ILE A 4 -4.32 -2.37 -23.77
C ILE A 4 -4.76 -3.75 -23.27
N PRO A 5 -4.14 -4.85 -23.73
CA PRO A 5 -4.49 -6.19 -23.28
C PRO A 5 -4.35 -6.34 -21.76
N THR A 6 -5.40 -6.84 -21.12
CA THR A 6 -5.43 -7.14 -19.68
C THR A 6 -5.37 -8.65 -19.45
N LYS A 7 -5.01 -9.08 -18.24
CA LYS A 7 -4.94 -10.52 -17.91
C LYS A 7 -6.35 -11.12 -17.90
N LYS A 8 -6.50 -12.30 -18.53
CA LYS A 8 -7.76 -13.04 -18.52
C LYS A 8 -8.17 -13.34 -17.08
N GLY A 9 -9.31 -12.79 -16.65
CA GLY A 9 -9.89 -13.02 -15.32
C GLY A 9 -9.98 -11.78 -14.44
N ASP A 10 -9.21 -10.73 -14.71
CA ASP A 10 -9.16 -9.52 -13.87
C ASP A 10 -10.41 -8.62 -14.00
N MET A 11 -11.34 -8.94 -14.92
CA MET A 11 -12.57 -8.18 -15.18
C MET A 11 -12.36 -6.65 -15.25
N LEU A 12 -11.27 -6.22 -15.88
CA LEU A 12 -10.92 -4.81 -16.05
C LEU A 12 -10.44 -4.55 -17.48
N GLU A 13 -10.58 -3.29 -17.90
CA GLU A 13 -10.19 -2.80 -19.21
C GLU A 13 -9.27 -1.59 -19.05
N ILE A 14 -8.22 -1.51 -19.86
CA ILE A 14 -7.27 -0.39 -19.86
C ILE A 14 -7.24 0.22 -21.25
N TYR A 15 -7.36 1.54 -21.32
CA TYR A 15 -7.33 2.29 -22.56
C TYR A 15 -6.29 3.41 -22.52
N GLU A 16 -5.56 3.57 -23.62
CA GLU A 16 -4.65 4.70 -23.84
C GLU A 16 -5.32 5.74 -24.75
N ALA A 17 -5.33 7.00 -24.33
CA ALA A 17 -5.78 8.13 -25.12
C ALA A 17 -4.87 9.36 -24.85
N ASN A 18 -4.13 9.79 -25.88
CA ASN A 18 -3.27 10.99 -25.83
C ASN A 18 -2.26 10.97 -24.65
N GLY A 19 -1.65 9.81 -24.38
CA GLY A 19 -0.69 9.64 -23.28
C GLY A 19 -1.31 9.50 -21.89
N LYS A 20 -2.65 9.54 -21.78
CA LYS A 20 -3.39 9.22 -20.55
C LYS A 20 -3.88 7.78 -20.60
N TYR A 21 -3.83 7.11 -19.47
CA TYR A 21 -4.34 5.75 -19.31
C TYR A 21 -5.61 5.77 -18.49
N ILE A 22 -6.67 5.17 -19.01
CA ILE A 22 -7.98 5.06 -18.38
C ILE A 22 -8.20 3.60 -18.02
N LEU A 23 -8.31 3.32 -16.73
CA LEU A 23 -8.75 2.05 -16.19
C LEU A 23 -10.27 2.06 -16.05
N LYS A 24 -10.90 0.96 -16.47
CA LYS A 24 -12.32 0.69 -16.24
C LYS A 24 -12.50 -0.66 -15.57
N TYR A 25 -13.45 -0.72 -14.65
CA TYR A 25 -13.85 -1.96 -13.98
C TYR A 25 -15.30 -1.87 -13.53
N PRO A 26 -16.03 -3.00 -13.53
CA PRO A 26 -17.38 -3.03 -13.02
C PRO A 26 -17.37 -2.85 -11.51
N THR A 27 -18.46 -2.34 -10.97
CA THR A 27 -18.74 -2.44 -9.54
C THR A 27 -20.02 -3.22 -9.33
N PHE A 28 -20.12 -3.93 -8.20
CA PHE A 28 -21.33 -4.65 -7.81
C PHE A 28 -22.41 -3.72 -7.23
N ASN A 29 -22.28 -2.41 -7.44
CA ASN A 29 -23.26 -1.40 -7.02
C ASN A 29 -24.24 -1.10 -8.16
N ILE A 30 -25.54 -1.32 -7.92
CA ILE A 30 -26.62 -1.10 -8.89
C ILE A 30 -26.64 0.35 -9.41
N THR A 31 -26.34 1.33 -8.56
CA THR A 31 -26.38 2.75 -8.96
C THR A 31 -25.08 3.23 -9.63
N MET A 32 -24.01 2.43 -9.57
CA MET A 32 -22.71 2.77 -10.17
C MET A 32 -22.05 1.51 -10.75
N PRO A 33 -22.60 0.94 -11.84
CA PRO A 33 -22.20 -0.37 -12.33
C PRO A 33 -20.77 -0.42 -12.89
N GLU A 34 -20.16 0.72 -13.22
CA GLU A 34 -18.81 0.84 -13.76
C GLU A 34 -18.11 2.06 -13.13
N VAL A 35 -16.81 1.92 -12.89
CA VAL A 35 -15.92 3.02 -12.55
C VAL A 35 -14.92 3.22 -13.70
N SER A 36 -14.62 4.48 -14.00
CA SER A 36 -13.59 4.88 -14.95
C SER A 36 -12.64 5.88 -14.29
N LYS A 37 -11.34 5.58 -14.29
CA LYS A 37 -10.31 6.39 -13.62
C LYS A 37 -9.06 6.55 -14.48
N GLU A 38 -8.49 7.75 -14.44
CA GLU A 38 -7.17 8.01 -15.01
C GLU A 38 -6.09 7.46 -14.07
N ILE A 39 -5.14 6.71 -14.61
CA ILE A 39 -3.99 6.16 -13.87
C ILE A 39 -2.68 6.50 -14.59
N PRO A 40 -1.56 6.63 -13.83
CA PRO A 40 -0.25 6.86 -14.42
C PRO A 40 0.22 5.72 -15.33
N LYS A 41 1.11 6.03 -16.27
CA LYS A 41 1.69 5.04 -17.16
C LYS A 41 2.48 3.98 -16.39
N GLU A 42 3.21 4.40 -15.39
CA GLU A 42 4.09 3.57 -14.56
C GLU A 42 3.29 2.48 -13.84
N VAL A 43 2.04 2.81 -13.46
CA VAL A 43 1.11 1.92 -12.78
C VAL A 43 0.58 0.85 -13.73
N VAL A 44 0.27 1.24 -14.98
CA VAL A 44 -0.08 0.30 -16.05
C VAL A 44 1.09 -0.62 -16.37
N ASP A 45 2.29 -0.07 -16.53
CA ASP A 45 3.49 -0.84 -16.87
C ASP A 45 3.81 -1.87 -15.79
N SER A 46 3.68 -1.51 -14.50
CA SER A 46 3.87 -2.43 -13.37
C SER A 46 2.84 -3.57 -13.36
N TYR A 47 1.57 -3.29 -13.67
CA TYR A 47 0.54 -4.32 -13.86
C TYR A 47 0.87 -5.27 -15.03
N LEU A 48 1.28 -4.71 -16.17
CA LEU A 48 1.64 -5.47 -17.37
C LEU A 48 2.91 -6.31 -17.17
N ALA A 49 3.87 -5.82 -16.38
CA ALA A 49 5.06 -6.55 -15.97
C ALA A 49 4.76 -7.70 -15.00
N GLY A 50 3.56 -7.72 -14.41
CA GLY A 50 3.15 -8.74 -13.46
C GLY A 50 3.61 -8.49 -12.03
N GLU A 51 4.10 -7.29 -11.73
CA GLU A 51 4.45 -6.86 -10.37
C GLU A 51 3.21 -6.68 -9.50
N HIS A 52 2.10 -6.25 -10.13
CA HIS A 52 0.78 -6.12 -9.52
C HIS A 52 -0.31 -6.86 -10.31
N ASN A 53 -1.34 -7.30 -9.59
CA ASN A 53 -2.54 -7.93 -10.14
C ASN A 53 -3.69 -6.91 -10.33
N GLY A 54 -4.82 -7.37 -10.88
CA GLY A 54 -5.96 -6.49 -11.17
C GLY A 54 -6.60 -5.86 -9.93
N GLU A 55 -6.65 -6.58 -8.81
CA GLU A 55 -7.17 -6.07 -7.53
C GLU A 55 -6.27 -4.96 -6.97
N GLU A 56 -4.95 -5.17 -6.97
CA GLU A 56 -3.98 -4.15 -6.57
C GLU A 56 -4.07 -2.91 -7.46
N LEU A 57 -4.29 -3.09 -8.77
CA LEU A 57 -4.47 -1.99 -9.73
C LEU A 57 -5.74 -1.18 -9.44
N ILE A 58 -6.85 -1.85 -9.13
CA ILE A 58 -8.11 -1.19 -8.73
C ILE A 58 -7.91 -0.43 -7.41
N ASN A 59 -7.23 -1.02 -6.43
CA ASN A 59 -6.89 -0.36 -5.18
C ASN A 59 -6.05 0.90 -5.42
N TYR A 60 -5.02 0.81 -6.26
CA TYR A 60 -4.23 1.99 -6.65
C TYR A 60 -5.11 3.08 -7.28
N ALA A 61 -5.97 2.72 -8.23
CA ALA A 61 -6.87 3.69 -8.86
C ALA A 61 -7.83 4.35 -7.85
N ASN A 62 -8.16 3.66 -6.74
CA ASN A 62 -9.00 4.20 -5.68
C ASN A 62 -8.27 5.11 -4.71
N PHE A 63 -7.05 4.77 -4.32
CA PHE A 63 -6.36 5.41 -3.19
C PHE A 63 -5.08 6.16 -3.58
N GLY A 64 -4.55 5.92 -4.77
CA GLY A 64 -3.34 6.55 -5.31
C GLY A 64 -2.03 5.93 -4.82
N PHE A 65 -2.08 4.79 -4.14
CA PHE A 65 -0.89 4.07 -3.67
C PHE A 65 -1.10 2.55 -3.72
N TRP A 66 -0.01 1.80 -3.85
CA TRP A 66 -0.02 0.35 -3.75
C TRP A 66 -0.19 -0.07 -2.31
N GLU A 67 -0.97 -1.13 -2.09
CA GLU A 67 -1.13 -1.69 -0.76
C GLU A 67 0.22 -2.19 -0.23
N SER A 68 0.50 -1.87 1.03
CA SER A 68 1.73 -2.30 1.68
C SER A 68 1.73 -3.81 1.85
N LYS A 69 2.83 -4.46 1.43
CA LYS A 69 3.05 -5.89 1.68
C LYS A 69 3.38 -6.21 3.14
N ILE A 70 3.72 -5.20 3.95
CA ILE A 70 3.93 -5.36 5.39
C ILE A 70 2.65 -5.03 6.16
N SER A 71 2.38 -5.80 7.20
CA SER A 71 1.25 -5.53 8.09
C SER A 71 1.46 -4.20 8.81
N GLN A 72 0.36 -3.56 9.23
CA GLN A 72 0.45 -2.35 10.04
C GLN A 72 1.20 -2.59 11.36
N GLU A 73 1.07 -3.79 11.93
CA GLU A 73 1.81 -4.17 13.14
C GLU A 73 3.32 -4.24 12.89
N ASP A 74 3.75 -4.86 11.78
CA ASP A 74 5.17 -4.96 11.44
C ASP A 74 5.75 -3.59 11.06
N ALA A 75 4.97 -2.75 10.37
CA ALA A 75 5.34 -1.37 10.10
C ALA A 75 5.54 -0.57 11.41
N ASN A 76 4.63 -0.73 12.38
CA ASN A 76 4.75 -0.09 13.70
C ASN A 76 5.97 -0.59 14.48
N LYS A 77 6.23 -1.90 14.47
CA LYS A 77 7.43 -2.50 15.08
C LYS A 77 8.69 -1.92 14.45
N GLN A 78 8.75 -1.85 13.12
CA GLN A 78 9.90 -1.31 12.40
C GLN A 78 10.11 0.19 12.71
N PHE A 79 9.05 0.98 12.68
CA PHE A 79 9.09 2.40 13.03
C PHE A 79 9.68 2.62 14.43
N LEU A 80 9.26 1.84 15.42
CA LEU A 80 9.74 1.93 16.79
C LEU A 80 11.17 1.40 16.97
N ARG A 81 11.65 0.49 16.11
CA ARG A 81 13.07 0.09 16.08
C ARG A 81 13.96 1.20 15.55
N ASP A 82 13.50 1.88 14.51
CA ASP A 82 14.23 2.95 13.84
C ASP A 82 14.19 4.26 14.63
N ASN A 83 13.11 4.48 15.39
CA ASN A 83 12.86 5.70 16.19
C ASN A 83 12.48 5.31 17.64
N PRO A 84 13.43 4.74 18.40
CA PRO A 84 13.14 4.16 19.72
C PRO A 84 12.64 5.19 20.75
N GLU A 85 12.93 6.48 20.60
CA GLU A 85 12.41 7.56 21.45
C GLU A 85 10.88 7.59 21.53
N PHE A 86 10.19 7.12 20.49
CA PHE A 86 8.73 7.00 20.50
C PHE A 86 8.22 5.91 21.44
N LEU A 87 9.06 4.98 21.90
CA LEU A 87 8.68 4.02 22.94
C LEU A 87 8.39 4.68 24.28
N LEU A 88 8.94 5.87 24.54
CA LEU A 88 8.72 6.61 25.78
C LEU A 88 7.31 7.23 25.85
N ILE A 89 6.62 7.32 24.71
CA ILE A 89 5.23 7.75 24.62
C ILE A 89 4.36 6.50 24.72
N ASP A 90 3.62 6.31 25.82
CA ASP A 90 2.77 5.12 26.05
C ASP A 90 3.57 3.80 26.07
N THR A 91 4.62 3.79 26.89
CA THR A 91 5.59 2.69 27.07
C THR A 91 4.93 1.34 27.33
N ASP A 92 3.95 1.30 28.24
CA ASP A 92 3.31 0.05 28.65
C ASP A 92 2.49 -0.57 27.52
N ARG A 93 1.77 0.25 26.74
CA ARG A 93 1.13 -0.25 25.53
C ARG A 93 2.17 -0.75 24.56
N LYS A 94 3.20 0.02 24.24
CA LYS A 94 4.17 -0.36 23.19
C LYS A 94 5.01 -1.59 23.54
N ARG A 95 5.09 -1.99 24.80
CA ARG A 95 5.77 -3.22 25.25
C ARG A 95 5.27 -4.48 24.55
N HIS A 96 3.97 -4.60 24.27
CA HIS A 96 3.40 -5.81 23.65
C HIS A 96 3.94 -6.11 22.24
N TYR A 97 4.56 -5.13 21.58
CA TYR A 97 5.12 -5.31 20.23
C TYR A 97 6.41 -6.12 20.21
N PHE A 98 7.08 -6.31 21.35
CA PHE A 98 8.44 -6.85 21.39
C PHE A 98 8.60 -7.92 22.47
N SER A 99 9.63 -8.74 22.32
CA SER A 99 10.10 -9.56 23.43
C SER A 99 10.63 -8.65 24.56
N GLU A 100 10.59 -9.11 25.81
CA GLU A 100 11.07 -8.33 26.95
C GLU A 100 12.51 -7.85 26.77
N LYS A 101 13.41 -8.73 26.30
CA LYS A 101 14.80 -8.41 26.01
C LYS A 101 14.93 -7.32 24.94
N GLU A 102 14.24 -7.47 23.81
CA GLU A 102 14.29 -6.50 22.71
C GLU A 102 13.74 -5.14 23.16
N PHE A 103 12.65 -5.14 23.94
CA PHE A 103 12.06 -3.92 24.47
C PHE A 103 13.01 -3.15 25.39
N GLU A 104 13.71 -3.83 26.30
CA GLU A 104 14.71 -3.20 27.17
C GLU A 104 15.88 -2.60 26.39
N GLU A 105 16.36 -3.29 25.36
CA GLU A 105 17.42 -2.79 24.48
C GLU A 105 16.97 -1.53 23.72
N LEU A 106 15.73 -1.52 23.23
CA LEU A 106 15.16 -0.35 22.55
C LEU A 106 14.91 0.81 23.51
N LEU A 107 14.42 0.58 24.73
CA LEU A 107 14.27 1.63 25.74
C LEU A 107 15.62 2.27 26.13
N LYS A 108 16.67 1.46 26.26
CA LYS A 108 18.03 1.98 26.50
C LYS A 108 18.49 2.88 25.37
N LYS A 109 18.19 2.53 24.11
CA LYS A 109 18.47 3.39 22.94
C LYS A 109 17.64 4.66 22.99
N ALA A 110 16.34 4.55 23.29
CA ALA A 110 15.40 5.67 23.38
C ALA A 110 15.89 6.77 24.33
N HIS A 111 16.35 6.39 25.53
CA HIS A 111 16.87 7.36 26.50
C HIS A 111 18.18 8.02 26.05
N LYS A 112 19.07 7.28 25.39
CA LYS A 112 20.33 7.83 24.84
C LYS A 112 20.09 8.81 23.70
N SER A 113 19.04 8.62 22.91
CA SER A 113 18.69 9.54 21.81
C SER A 113 18.20 10.92 22.29
N LEU A 114 17.93 11.07 23.59
CA LEU A 114 17.49 12.33 24.21
C LEU A 114 18.63 13.11 24.90
N GLU A 115 19.84 12.53 24.97
CA GLU A 115 21.06 13.16 25.52
C GLU A 115 21.83 13.92 24.44
#